data_AF-A0A9R1D637-F1
#
_entry.id   AF-A0A9R1D637-F1
#
_cell.length_a   1.000
_cell.length_b   1.000
_cell.length_c   1.000
_cell.angle_alpha   90.00
_cell.angle_beta   90.00
_cell.angle_gamma   90.00
#
_symmetry.space_group_name_H-M   'P 1'
#
loop_
_entity.id
_entity.type
_entity.pdbx_description
1 polymer ?
#
loop_
_entity_poly.entity_id
_entity_poly.type
_entity_poly.pdbx_seq_one_letter_code
_entity_poly.pdbx_strand_id
1 'polypeptide(L)' 'MTSDFSFDGEIESTEEFETAMKELFLMALRNDVQPWGSWVLRTDGVAQDLEVMVFELGEGAGSDGIREEE' A
#
# COMPACT_ATOMS: atom_id res chain seq x y z
N MET A 1 9.87 -15.55 -11.90
CA MET A 1 9.85 -14.81 -13.17
C MET A 1 9.34 -13.44 -12.80
N THR A 2 10.22 -12.46 -12.64
CA THR A 2 9.83 -11.13 -12.16
C THR A 2 8.94 -10.49 -13.22
N SER A 3 7.66 -10.29 -12.90
CA SER A 3 6.72 -9.68 -13.84
C SER A 3 7.18 -8.24 -14.11
N ASP A 4 7.26 -7.88 -15.40
CA ASP A 4 7.79 -6.61 -15.91
C ASP A 4 6.76 -5.49 -15.72
N PHE A 5 6.35 -5.25 -14.48
CA PHE A 5 5.47 -4.12 -14.17
C PHE A 5 6.30 -2.87 -14.01
N SER A 6 6.28 -2.06 -15.05
CA SER A 6 6.74 -0.68 -15.03
C SER A 6 5.52 0.23 -15.06
N PHE A 7 5.26 0.94 -13.96
CA PHE A 7 4.43 2.13 -13.99
C PHE A 7 5.32 3.29 -14.44
N ASP A 8 5.04 3.85 -15.62
CA ASP A 8 5.74 5.00 -16.19
C ASP A 8 4.77 6.19 -16.20
N GLY A 9 4.86 7.04 -15.18
CA GLY A 9 3.97 8.18 -14.98
C GLY A 9 4.17 8.85 -13.61
N GLU A 10 3.64 10.06 -13.48
CA GLU A 10 3.46 10.73 -12.18
C GLU A 10 2.11 10.31 -11.60
N ILE A 11 2.05 10.13 -10.28
CA ILE A 11 0.79 9.92 -9.56
C ILE A 11 0.34 11.30 -9.09
N GLU A 12 -0.71 11.84 -9.72
CA GLU A 12 -1.18 13.21 -9.49
C GLU A 12 -2.42 13.25 -8.57
N SER A 13 -3.02 12.10 -8.30
CA SER A 13 -4.25 12.00 -7.51
C SER A 13 -4.28 10.81 -6.55
N THR A 14 -5.16 10.89 -5.54
CA THR A 14 -5.42 9.79 -4.60
C THR A 14 -5.96 8.55 -5.30
N GLU A 15 -6.83 8.70 -6.31
CA GLU A 15 -7.41 7.59 -7.05
C GLU A 15 -6.37 6.82 -7.87
N GLU A 16 -5.44 7.54 -8.50
CA GLU A 16 -4.29 6.94 -9.21
C GLU A 16 -3.37 6.22 -8.23
N PHE A 17 -3.11 6.81 -7.06
CA PHE A 17 -2.32 6.17 -6.01
C PHE A 17 -2.94 4.86 -5.55
N GLU A 18 -4.24 4.86 -5.23
CA GLU A 18 -4.97 3.66 -4.80
C GLU A 18 -4.96 2.57 -5.87
N THR A 19 -5.15 2.96 -7.13
CA THR A 19 -5.09 2.05 -8.28
C THR A 19 -3.70 1.42 -8.42
N ALA A 20 -2.65 2.23 -8.39
CA ALA A 20 -1.27 1.76 -8.51
C ALA A 20 -0.88 0.81 -7.36
N MET A 21 -1.25 1.15 -6.12
CA MET A 21 -1.01 0.32 -4.94
C MET A 21 -1.77 -1.02 -5.02
N LYS A 22 -3.01 -1.01 -5.49
CA LYS A 22 -3.80 -2.23 -5.69
C LYS A 22 -3.15 -3.16 -6.71
N GLU A 23 -2.67 -2.63 -7.83
CA GLU A 23 -1.97 -3.42 -8.84
C GLU A 23 -0.66 -3.99 -8.31
N LEU A 24 0.14 -3.16 -7.63
CA LEU A 24 1.39 -3.58 -6.98
C LEU A 24 1.17 -4.76 -6.04
N PHE A 25 0.19 -4.67 -5.14
CA PHE A 25 -0.11 -5.75 -4.20
C PHE A 25 -0.60 -7.02 -4.89
N LEU A 26 -1.46 -6.90 -5.91
CA LEU A 26 -1.91 -8.06 -6.68
C LEU A 26 -0.75 -8.78 -7.36
N MET A 27 0.23 -8.05 -7.88
CA MET A 27 1.40 -8.67 -8.49
C MET A 27 2.36 -9.26 -7.48
N ALA A 28 2.59 -8.59 -6.34
CA ALA A 28 3.39 -9.16 -5.26
C ALA A 28 2.83 -10.53 -4.86
N LEU A 29 1.52 -10.60 -4.60
CA LEU A 29 0.83 -11.85 -4.25
C LEU A 29 0.92 -12.92 -5.37
N ARG A 30 0.74 -12.52 -6.64
CA ARG A 30 0.89 -13.45 -7.79
C ARG A 30 2.30 -14.03 -7.95
N ASN A 31 3.31 -13.35 -7.41
CA ASN A 31 4.70 -13.76 -7.47
C ASN A 31 5.21 -14.33 -6.13
N ASP A 32 4.30 -14.70 -5.22
CA ASP A 32 4.61 -15.21 -3.89
C ASP A 32 5.50 -14.26 -3.06
N VAL A 33 5.44 -12.96 -3.35
CA VAL A 33 6.08 -11.90 -2.58
C VAL A 33 5.06 -11.37 -1.58
N GLN A 34 5.39 -11.48 -0.30
CA GLN A 34 4.53 -11.01 0.79
C GLN A 34 4.65 -9.48 0.91
N PRO A 35 3.55 -8.72 0.70
CA PRO A 35 3.68 -7.27 0.63
C PRO A 35 3.54 -6.55 1.98
N TRP A 36 3.35 -7.30 3.07
CA TRP A 36 3.06 -6.75 4.39
C TRP A 36 4.30 -6.21 5.08
N GLY A 37 4.11 -5.29 6.03
CA GLY A 37 5.18 -4.71 6.84
C GLY A 37 5.62 -3.32 6.37
N SER A 38 6.83 -2.91 6.78
CA SER A 38 7.42 -1.60 6.45
C SER A 38 8.31 -1.69 5.23
N TRP A 39 8.09 -0.76 4.29
CA TRP A 39 8.83 -0.62 3.05
C TRP A 39 9.51 0.74 3.06
N VAL A 40 10.83 0.75 2.87
CA VAL A 40 11.60 2.00 2.78
C VAL A 40 11.94 2.24 1.32
N LEU A 41 11.35 3.29 0.75
CA LEU A 41 11.75 3.83 -0.53
C LEU A 41 12.83 4.87 -0.28
N ARG A 42 14.08 4.49 -0.54
CA ARG A 42 15.20 5.41 -0.49
C ARG A 42 15.30 6.13 -1.82
N THR A 43 15.37 7.45 -1.75
CA THR A 43 15.77 8.25 -2.89
C THR A 43 17.27 8.48 -2.76
N ASP A 44 17.99 8.60 -3.85
CA ASP A 44 19.45 8.72 -3.91
C ASP A 44 19.98 10.09 -3.39
N GLY A 45 19.28 10.68 -2.42
CA GLY A 45 19.55 11.99 -1.85
C GLY A 45 18.92 13.16 -2.64
N VAL A 46 18.21 12.88 -3.74
CA VAL A 46 17.54 13.90 -4.56
C VAL A 46 16.17 14.29 -3.98
N ALA A 47 15.53 13.41 -3.24
CA ALA A 47 14.23 13.64 -2.59
C ALA A 47 14.26 13.15 -1.13
N GLN A 48 13.10 13.20 -0.45
CA GLN A 48 12.97 12.63 0.88
C GLN A 48 12.77 11.13 0.77
N ASP A 49 13.44 10.37 1.64
CA ASP A 49 13.14 8.95 1.82
C ASP A 49 11.71 8.78 2.34
N LEU A 50 10.99 7.79 1.82
CA LEU A 50 9.61 7.50 2.21
C LEU A 50 9.55 6.13 2.90
N GLU A 51 8.78 6.06 3.99
CA GLU A 51 8.41 4.81 4.64
C GLU A 51 6.92 4.55 4.43
N VAL A 52 6.59 3.36 3.93
CA VAL A 52 5.21 2.90 3.70
C VAL A 52 4.95 1.67 4.56
N MET A 53 3.90 1.71 5.38
CA MET A 53 3.46 0.55 6.17
C MET A 53 2.21 -0.08 5.57
N VAL A 54 2.26 -1.39 5.34
CA VAL A 54 1.16 -2.18 4.78
C VAL A 54 0.70 -3.21 5.80
N PHE A 55 -0.57 -3.16 6.15
CA PHE A 55 -1.21 -4.11 7.07
C PHE A 55 -2.57 -4.51 6.54
N GLU A 56 -2.98 -5.74 6.87
CA GLU A 56 -4.33 -6.22 6.58
C GLU A 56 -5.32 -5.45 7.44
N LEU A 57 -6.35 -4.90 6.79
CA LEU A 57 -7.51 -4.39 7.50
C LEU A 57 -8.44 -5.58 7.71
N GLY A 58 -8.83 -5.85 8.95
CA GLY A 58 -9.90 -6.83 9.20
C GLY A 58 -11.18 -6.42 8.47
N GLU A 59 -12.00 -7.39 8.07
CA GLU A 59 -13.40 -7.10 7.70
C GLU A 59 -14.02 -6.33 8.88
N GLY A 60 -14.52 -5.13 8.60
CA GLY A 60 -14.83 -4.15 9.63
C GLY A 60 -15.60 -4.74 10.81
N ALA A 61 -15.17 -4.37 12.01
CA ALA A 61 -16.12 -4.18 13.10
C ALA A 61 -17.22 -3.25 12.57
N GLY A 62 -18.34 -3.83 12.15
CA GLY A 62 -19.55 -3.07 11.94
C GLY A 62 -19.87 -2.37 13.26
N SER A 63 -19.87 -1.04 13.26
CA SER A 63 -20.50 -0.22 14.28
C SER A 63 -20.30 -0.73 15.73
N ASP A 64 -19.09 -0.64 16.27
CA ASP A 64 -18.97 -0.69 17.73
C ASP A 64 -19.46 0.66 18.27
N GLY A 65 -20.74 0.70 18.60
CA GLY A 65 -21.37 1.85 19.23
C GLY A 65 -20.61 2.16 20.50
N ILE A 66 -20.14 3.41 20.60
CA ILE A 66 -19.66 3.98 21.86
C ILE A 66 -20.77 3.76 22.89
N ARG A 67 -20.60 2.77 23.77
CA ARG A 67 -21.36 2.70 25.01
C ARG A 67 -20.68 3.70 25.94
N GLU A 68 -21.24 4.91 26.01
CA GLU A 68 -21.04 5.77 27.16
C GLU A 68 -21.67 5.04 28.35
N GLU A 69 -20.83 4.65 29.31
CA GLU A 69 -21.33 4.16 30.59
C GLU A 69 -21.84 5.37 31.40
N GLU A 70 -23.12 5.33 31.78
CA GLU A 70 -23.71 6.18 32.82
C GLU A 70 -23.87 5.37 34.12
#